data_AF-A0A9X0D5P7-F1
#
_entry.id   AF-A0A9X0D5P7-F1
#
_cell.length_a   1.000
_cell.length_b   1.000
_cell.length_c   1.000
_cell.angle_alpha   90.00
_cell.angle_beta   90.00
_cell.angle_gamma   90.00
#
_symmetry.space_group_name_H-M   'P 1'
#
loop_
_entity.id
_entity.type
_entity.pdbx_description
1 polymer ?
#
loop_
_entity_poly.entity_id
_entity_poly.type
_entity_poly.pdbx_seq_one_letter_code
_entity_poly.pdbx_strand_id
1 'polypeptide(L)'
;MLDASDSIQGDANLKLCIEFIKVIFHAFGMGSGIRFALVLFGTSAQVVFDFSKYSSISDVDTALGQIKLVGGSCAAGAALSTCQSSLFASAGGGAAAGGAAAGGAAAGGAAAGGGAASGGAAAGASVSARLLVVMMAGKSTDSVTSSASAMKQSGIKMMCLGMGGSVDKEQMTAMASSSEYSVSVASFSALSGFSQQFISLISTGAVELAFMLDASSSIGGDTNFQLCLKFVKAVYSSFTISATGYRIGMVLFGASASVSFDFSKYTSASAIDAAIGSMKLVGGDCAAGQGLGTCQTQLFAQSRQNAARVLLVMMAGKSTDDVTGIAGSLKNSGVKIFCLGMGSSFDKTQLTAMASADSYVQIAADYSQLASLSSQFASLVGQVAAGK
;
A
#
# COMPACT_ATOMS: atom_id res chain seq x y z
N MET A 1 12.26 13.42 3.70
CA MET A 1 12.42 14.88 3.63
C MET A 1 11.42 15.54 4.57
N LEU A 2 11.85 16.56 5.30
CA LEU A 2 11.07 17.28 6.29
C LEU A 2 10.98 18.76 5.92
N ASP A 3 9.75 19.26 5.84
CA ASP A 3 9.46 20.68 5.75
C ASP A 3 9.99 21.38 7.01
N ALA A 4 10.84 22.36 6.81
CA ALA A 4 11.43 23.23 7.83
C ALA A 4 11.19 24.71 7.48
N SER A 5 10.19 24.99 6.63
CA SER A 5 9.75 26.32 6.21
C SER A 5 8.98 27.05 7.32
N ASP A 6 8.54 28.27 7.03
CA ASP A 6 7.70 29.06 7.95
C ASP A 6 6.34 28.36 8.24
N SER A 7 5.94 27.40 7.38
CA SER A 7 4.73 26.59 7.55
C SER A 7 4.74 25.73 8.82
N ILE A 8 5.92 25.44 9.39
CA ILE A 8 6.04 24.68 10.64
C ILE A 8 5.57 25.49 11.86
N GLN A 9 5.56 26.82 11.78
CA GLN A 9 5.09 27.71 12.86
C GLN A 9 5.88 27.59 14.17
N GLY A 10 7.21 27.47 14.07
CA GLY A 10 8.13 27.61 15.19
C GLY A 10 8.77 26.30 15.70
N ASP A 11 9.80 26.46 16.54
CA ASP A 11 10.69 25.36 16.96
C ASP A 11 9.98 24.27 17.77
N ALA A 12 8.90 24.61 18.49
CA ALA A 12 8.12 23.64 19.25
C ALA A 12 7.47 22.58 18.33
N ASN A 13 6.91 23.01 17.20
CA ASN A 13 6.33 22.11 16.20
C ASN A 13 7.41 21.34 15.45
N LEU A 14 8.53 21.99 15.11
CA LEU A 14 9.67 21.31 14.51
C LEU A 14 10.18 20.18 15.41
N LYS A 15 10.25 20.42 16.73
CA LYS A 15 10.66 19.40 17.71
C LYS A 15 9.73 18.19 17.68
N LEU A 16 8.41 18.39 17.56
CA LEU A 16 7.46 17.28 17.42
C LEU A 16 7.68 16.47 16.14
N CYS A 17 8.00 17.13 15.01
CA CYS A 17 8.38 16.45 13.77
C CYS A 17 9.66 15.63 13.93
N ILE A 18 10.68 16.17 14.60
CA ILE A 18 11.95 15.49 14.85
C ILE A 18 11.72 14.27 15.75
N GLU A 19 10.96 14.40 16.84
CA GLU A 19 10.64 13.27 17.73
C GLU A 19 9.85 12.18 16.98
N PHE A 20 8.92 12.55 16.09
CA PHE A 20 8.24 11.59 15.23
C PHE A 20 9.20 10.82 14.31
N ILE A 21 10.17 11.52 13.70
CA ILE A 21 11.21 10.88 12.87
C ILE A 21 12.07 9.92 13.71
N LYS A 22 12.46 10.32 14.93
CA LYS A 22 13.20 9.43 15.85
C LYS A 22 12.42 8.17 16.15
N VAL A 23 11.13 8.28 16.50
CA VAL A 23 10.27 7.12 16.78
C VAL A 23 10.23 6.15 15.59
N ILE A 24 10.11 6.66 14.37
CA ILE A 24 10.17 5.83 13.16
C ILE A 24 11.54 5.17 13.01
N PHE A 25 12.63 5.94 13.09
CA PHE A 25 13.97 5.40 12.91
C PHE A 25 14.32 4.33 13.95
N HIS A 26 13.87 4.51 15.19
CA HIS A 26 14.02 3.53 16.28
C HIS A 26 13.22 2.26 16.03
N ALA A 27 11.99 2.39 15.51
CA ALA A 27 11.17 1.23 15.18
C ALA A 27 11.79 0.35 14.08
N PHE A 28 12.46 0.95 13.10
CA PHE A 28 13.13 0.20 12.02
C PHE A 28 14.57 -0.21 12.37
N GLY A 29 15.27 0.55 13.19
CA GLY A 29 16.68 0.35 13.49
C GLY A 29 17.60 0.52 12.26
N MET A 30 18.92 0.37 12.47
CA MET A 30 19.95 0.50 11.42
C MET A 30 20.72 -0.79 11.16
N GLY A 31 20.04 -1.95 11.25
CA GLY A 31 20.61 -3.30 11.09
C GLY A 31 21.19 -3.62 9.69
N SER A 32 21.19 -4.89 9.29
CA SER A 32 21.93 -5.46 8.13
C SER A 32 21.53 -4.96 6.72
N GLY A 33 20.81 -3.84 6.60
CA GLY A 33 20.46 -3.24 5.30
C GLY A 33 19.66 -1.95 5.37
N ILE A 34 19.26 -1.46 6.55
CA ILE A 34 18.50 -0.21 6.69
C ILE A 34 19.47 0.94 6.92
N ARG A 35 19.33 1.98 6.11
CA ARG A 35 20.08 3.23 6.21
C ARG A 35 19.10 4.39 6.12
N PHE A 36 19.39 5.46 6.86
CA PHE A 36 18.56 6.66 6.88
C PHE A 36 19.29 7.83 6.22
N ALA A 37 18.51 8.67 5.55
CA ALA A 37 18.95 9.96 5.05
C ALA A 37 17.89 11.00 5.44
N LEU A 38 18.32 12.25 5.60
CA LEU A 38 17.43 13.36 5.88
C LEU A 38 17.76 14.57 5.02
N VAL A 39 16.71 15.10 4.39
CA VAL A 39 16.71 16.38 3.70
C VAL A 39 15.74 17.30 4.43
N LEU A 40 16.17 18.50 4.73
CA LEU A 40 15.31 19.60 5.17
C LEU A 40 15.02 20.50 3.99
N PHE A 41 13.82 21.07 3.94
CA PHE A 41 13.49 22.02 2.89
C PHE A 41 12.64 23.19 3.40
N GLY A 42 12.93 24.36 2.84
CA GLY A 42 12.13 25.57 2.87
C GLY A 42 12.16 26.15 1.47
N THR A 43 12.57 27.42 1.32
CA THR A 43 12.80 28.02 -0.01
C THR A 43 13.84 27.22 -0.83
N SER A 44 14.78 26.58 -0.15
CA SER A 44 15.76 25.65 -0.73
C SER A 44 15.80 24.35 0.07
N ALA A 45 16.38 23.31 -0.52
CA ALA A 45 16.55 22.01 0.12
C ALA A 45 18.02 21.73 0.44
N GLN A 46 18.25 21.11 1.59
CA GLN A 46 19.57 20.74 2.09
C GLN A 46 19.60 19.29 2.56
N VAL A 47 20.61 18.53 2.15
CA VAL A 47 20.90 17.20 2.69
C VAL A 47 21.59 17.36 4.04
N VAL A 48 20.94 16.98 5.13
CA VAL A 48 21.52 17.00 6.48
C VAL A 48 22.49 15.83 6.65
N PHE A 49 22.06 14.66 6.19
CA PHE A 49 22.88 13.46 6.08
C PHE A 49 22.32 12.53 5.01
N ASP A 50 23.21 11.85 4.29
CA ASP A 50 22.87 10.81 3.33
C ASP A 50 22.90 9.40 3.97
N PHE A 51 22.58 8.38 3.17
CA PHE A 51 22.49 6.98 3.61
C PHE A 51 23.81 6.36 4.11
N SER A 52 24.94 6.95 3.77
CA SER A 52 26.28 6.45 4.12
C SER A 52 26.85 7.09 5.38
N LYS A 53 26.34 8.26 5.77
CA LYS A 53 26.94 9.10 6.81
C LYS A 53 26.96 8.46 8.20
N TYR A 54 25.92 7.73 8.58
CA TYR A 54 25.80 7.13 9.90
C TYR A 54 25.56 5.62 9.82
N SER A 55 26.16 4.89 10.76
CA SER A 55 26.01 3.44 10.93
C SER A 55 25.33 3.06 12.25
N SER A 56 25.08 4.02 13.14
CA SER A 56 24.45 3.81 14.43
C SER A 56 23.26 4.76 14.63
N ILE A 57 22.22 4.28 15.30
CA ILE A 57 21.03 5.11 15.58
C ILE A 57 21.33 6.24 16.56
N SER A 58 22.30 6.06 17.46
CA SER A 58 22.74 7.09 18.39
C SER A 58 23.37 8.31 17.69
N ASP A 59 24.13 8.08 16.61
CA ASP A 59 24.70 9.18 15.83
C ASP A 59 23.62 9.92 15.06
N VAL A 60 22.62 9.17 14.54
CA VAL A 60 21.44 9.76 13.89
C VAL A 60 20.64 10.60 14.89
N ASP A 61 20.39 10.11 16.10
CA ASP A 61 19.68 10.88 17.15
C ASP A 61 20.41 12.18 17.50
N THR A 62 21.74 12.12 17.59
CA THR A 62 22.60 13.29 17.82
C THR A 62 22.44 14.30 16.70
N ALA A 63 22.48 13.85 15.43
CA ALA A 63 22.29 14.69 14.27
C ALA A 63 20.89 15.31 14.21
N LEU A 64 19.86 14.52 14.50
CA LEU A 64 18.47 14.97 14.57
C LEU A 64 18.27 16.05 15.64
N GLY A 65 18.98 15.94 16.77
CA GLY A 65 18.94 16.93 17.86
C GLY A 65 19.53 18.31 17.50
N GLN A 66 20.28 18.42 16.39
CA GLN A 66 20.89 19.69 15.94
C GLN A 66 20.06 20.42 14.88
N ILE A 67 18.92 19.85 14.46
CA ILE A 67 18.10 20.42 13.39
C ILE A 67 17.40 21.69 13.88
N LYS A 68 17.36 22.68 13.00
CA LYS A 68 16.69 23.97 13.19
C LYS A 68 15.81 24.28 11.98
N LEU A 69 14.89 25.23 12.16
CA LEU A 69 14.10 25.76 11.06
C LEU A 69 15.00 26.38 9.99
N VAL A 70 14.59 26.22 8.74
CA VAL A 70 15.21 26.86 7.58
C VAL A 70 14.47 28.15 7.23
N GLY A 71 13.14 28.15 7.43
CA GLY A 71 12.26 29.27 7.12
C GLY A 71 11.94 29.40 5.63
N GLY A 72 11.17 30.43 5.28
CA GLY A 72 10.79 30.74 3.91
C GLY A 72 9.61 29.91 3.39
N SER A 73 9.54 29.73 2.06
CA SER A 73 8.41 29.05 1.42
C SER A 73 8.52 27.53 1.48
N CYS A 74 7.42 26.79 1.29
CA CYS A 74 7.47 25.33 1.16
C CYS A 74 7.77 24.97 -0.31
N ALA A 75 9.02 24.67 -0.68
CA ALA A 75 9.38 24.28 -2.06
C ALA A 75 9.63 22.75 -2.18
N ALA A 76 8.56 21.96 -2.07
CA ALA A 76 8.66 20.50 -2.08
C ALA A 76 9.12 19.93 -3.44
N GLY A 77 8.76 20.57 -4.56
CA GLY A 77 9.17 20.12 -5.90
C GLY A 77 10.69 20.18 -6.14
N ALA A 78 11.31 21.27 -5.70
CA ALA A 78 12.76 21.45 -5.69
C ALA A 78 13.43 20.46 -4.73
N ALA A 79 12.86 20.26 -3.54
CA ALA A 79 13.38 19.31 -2.57
C ALA A 79 13.32 17.84 -3.05
N LEU A 80 12.28 17.46 -3.79
CA LEU A 80 12.23 16.17 -4.49
C LEU A 80 13.35 16.03 -5.51
N SER A 81 13.63 17.08 -6.28
CA SER A 81 14.75 17.10 -7.24
C SER A 81 16.10 16.94 -6.54
N THR A 82 16.30 17.58 -5.38
CA THR A 82 17.49 17.39 -4.54
C THR A 82 17.59 15.96 -4.02
N CYS A 83 16.50 15.36 -3.54
CA CYS A 83 16.50 13.95 -3.13
C CYS A 83 16.92 13.04 -4.29
N GLN A 84 16.37 13.29 -5.49
CA GLN A 84 16.69 12.51 -6.68
C GLN A 84 18.19 12.58 -7.02
N SER A 85 18.74 13.79 -7.11
CA SER A 85 20.11 14.02 -7.57
C SER A 85 21.18 13.72 -6.51
N SER A 86 20.85 13.89 -5.23
CA SER A 86 21.86 13.87 -4.15
C SER A 86 21.77 12.62 -3.27
N LEU A 87 20.57 12.06 -3.07
CA LEU A 87 20.40 10.84 -2.27
C LEU A 87 20.27 9.59 -3.12
N PHE A 88 19.62 9.71 -4.29
CA PHE A 88 19.20 8.56 -5.06
C PHE A 88 19.92 8.38 -6.40
N ALA A 89 20.78 9.33 -6.80
CA ALA A 89 21.53 9.26 -8.06
C ALA A 89 22.57 8.14 -8.12
N SER A 90 23.11 7.68 -6.97
CA SER A 90 24.19 6.69 -6.89
C SER A 90 23.80 5.35 -6.24
N ALA A 91 22.58 5.21 -5.72
CA ALA A 91 22.11 3.95 -5.14
C ALA A 91 21.73 2.88 -6.20
N GLY A 92 22.12 3.10 -7.47
CA GLY A 92 22.17 2.10 -8.52
C GLY A 92 23.59 2.05 -9.10
N GLY A 93 24.32 0.97 -8.83
CA GLY A 93 25.56 0.64 -9.53
C GLY A 93 26.82 0.68 -8.68
N GLY A 94 27.12 -0.44 -8.00
CA GLY A 94 28.51 -0.82 -7.76
C GLY A 94 29.11 -1.37 -9.05
N ALA A 95 29.65 -0.51 -9.90
CA ALA A 95 30.67 -0.86 -10.88
C ALA A 95 31.52 0.39 -11.14
N ALA A 96 32.69 0.40 -10.52
CA ALA A 96 33.72 1.39 -10.80
C ALA A 96 34.29 1.16 -12.21
N ALA A 97 34.26 2.20 -13.03
CA ALA A 97 35.25 2.50 -14.06
C ALA A 97 35.28 4.04 -14.14
N GLY A 98 36.34 4.70 -13.71
CA GLY A 98 37.61 4.70 -14.43
C GLY A 98 37.45 5.69 -15.58
N GLY A 99 37.79 6.96 -15.33
CA GLY A 99 37.46 8.08 -16.22
C GLY A 99 38.22 8.11 -17.53
N ALA A 100 37.75 8.96 -18.45
CA ALA A 100 38.57 9.83 -19.31
C ALA A 100 37.65 10.71 -20.16
N ALA A 101 38.11 11.92 -20.41
CA ALA A 101 37.47 12.95 -21.21
C ALA A 101 37.63 12.71 -22.73
N ALA A 102 36.90 13.55 -23.48
CA ALA A 102 37.11 14.00 -24.87
C ALA A 102 36.30 13.32 -26.00
N GLY A 103 35.37 14.10 -26.57
CA GLY A 103 35.47 14.62 -27.96
C GLY A 103 35.15 13.70 -29.15
N GLY A 104 34.21 14.15 -30.01
CA GLY A 104 34.39 14.11 -31.47
C GLY A 104 33.64 13.03 -32.29
N ALA A 105 32.60 13.49 -32.98
CA ALA A 105 32.17 13.22 -34.36
C ALA A 105 32.33 11.83 -35.05
N ALA A 106 31.17 11.38 -35.56
CA ALA A 106 30.86 10.92 -36.94
C ALA A 106 31.26 9.53 -37.49
N ALA A 107 30.20 8.87 -37.99
CA ALA A 107 30.07 8.08 -39.23
C ALA A 107 30.61 6.63 -39.34
N GLY A 108 29.69 5.71 -39.65
CA GLY A 108 29.81 4.76 -40.77
C GLY A 108 30.11 3.30 -40.44
N GLY A 109 29.31 2.39 -41.00
CA GLY A 109 29.76 1.04 -41.38
C GLY A 109 29.05 -0.14 -40.69
N ALA A 110 28.24 -0.86 -41.45
CA ALA A 110 27.60 -2.13 -41.08
C ALA A 110 28.55 -3.33 -41.24
N ALA A 111 28.42 -4.35 -40.38
CA ALA A 111 28.59 -5.76 -40.75
C ALA A 111 28.07 -6.69 -39.64
N ALA A 112 27.38 -7.74 -40.08
CA ALA A 112 26.77 -8.80 -39.28
C ALA A 112 27.79 -9.82 -38.75
N GLY A 113 27.45 -10.49 -37.64
CA GLY A 113 28.14 -11.68 -37.15
C GLY A 113 27.43 -12.25 -35.93
N GLY A 114 26.71 -13.36 -36.14
CA GLY A 114 26.01 -14.08 -35.09
C GLY A 114 26.95 -14.87 -34.17
N GLY A 115 26.55 -15.02 -32.92
CA GLY A 115 27.24 -15.83 -31.93
C GLY A 115 26.41 -15.88 -30.65
N ALA A 116 25.58 -16.92 -30.53
CA ALA A 116 24.84 -17.23 -29.31
C ALA A 116 25.84 -17.58 -28.19
N ALA A 117 25.87 -16.76 -27.13
CA ALA A 117 26.56 -17.07 -25.90
C ALA A 117 25.53 -17.14 -24.77
N SER A 118 25.40 -18.35 -24.24
CA SER A 118 24.62 -18.75 -23.06
C SER A 118 24.89 -17.83 -21.86
N GLY A 119 23.90 -17.01 -21.50
CA GLY A 119 23.89 -16.24 -20.27
C GLY A 119 23.63 -17.15 -19.09
N GLY A 120 24.69 -17.56 -18.39
CA GLY A 120 24.56 -18.08 -17.03
C GLY A 120 23.90 -17.00 -16.16
N ALA A 121 22.80 -17.36 -15.52
CA ALA A 121 22.08 -16.49 -14.60
C ALA A 121 22.99 -16.15 -13.41
N ALA A 122 23.70 -15.03 -13.52
CA ALA A 122 24.35 -14.39 -12.39
C ALA A 122 23.25 -14.04 -11.38
N ALA A 123 23.37 -14.59 -10.18
CA ALA A 123 22.56 -14.25 -9.02
C ALA A 123 22.51 -12.71 -8.86
N GLY A 124 21.39 -12.11 -9.25
CA GLY A 124 21.29 -10.66 -9.46
C GLY A 124 20.63 -9.97 -8.28
N ALA A 125 21.45 -9.33 -7.45
CA ALA A 125 21.19 -8.20 -6.55
C ALA A 125 19.84 -8.16 -5.79
N SER A 126 19.92 -8.26 -4.46
CA SER A 126 18.85 -7.80 -3.57
C SER A 126 18.54 -6.33 -3.87
N VAL A 127 17.38 -6.06 -4.45
CA VAL A 127 16.90 -4.68 -4.64
C VAL A 127 16.54 -4.15 -3.26
N SER A 128 17.41 -3.33 -2.67
CA SER A 128 17.08 -2.62 -1.43
C SER A 128 15.80 -1.80 -1.66
N ALA A 129 14.79 -1.98 -0.82
CA ALA A 129 13.57 -1.19 -0.88
C ALA A 129 13.91 0.30 -0.68
N ARG A 130 13.48 1.16 -1.61
CA ARG A 130 13.76 2.60 -1.58
C ARG A 130 12.48 3.36 -1.25
N LEU A 131 12.46 4.00 -0.10
CA LEU A 131 11.32 4.75 0.42
C LEU A 131 11.72 6.21 0.64
N LEU A 132 10.85 7.12 0.23
CA LEU A 132 10.87 8.53 0.61
C LEU A 132 9.59 8.88 1.38
N VAL A 133 9.75 9.31 2.62
CA VAL A 133 8.70 9.98 3.39
C VAL A 133 8.83 11.50 3.18
N VAL A 134 7.76 12.14 2.72
CA VAL A 134 7.61 13.58 2.50
C VAL A 134 6.75 14.14 3.61
N MET A 135 7.35 14.82 4.60
CA MET A 135 6.62 15.49 5.67
C MET A 135 6.43 16.96 5.30
N MET A 136 5.19 17.41 5.15
CA MET A 136 4.84 18.80 4.81
C MET A 136 3.97 19.46 5.87
N ALA A 137 4.19 20.74 6.12
CA ALA A 137 3.37 21.56 7.00
C ALA A 137 2.54 22.63 6.25
N GLY A 138 2.88 22.89 4.98
CA GLY A 138 2.15 23.83 4.13
C GLY A 138 2.06 23.39 2.68
N LYS A 139 1.28 24.15 1.90
CA LYS A 139 1.17 24.01 0.45
C LYS A 139 2.52 24.28 -0.22
N SER A 140 2.89 23.43 -1.19
CA SER A 140 4.09 23.65 -2.00
C SER A 140 3.90 24.86 -2.90
N THR A 141 4.89 25.76 -2.93
CA THR A 141 4.92 26.97 -3.77
C THR A 141 5.42 26.70 -5.19
N ASP A 142 5.93 25.50 -5.45
CA ASP A 142 6.39 25.04 -6.75
C ASP A 142 5.66 23.77 -7.20
N SER A 143 5.89 23.37 -8.46
CA SER A 143 5.29 22.15 -9.02
C SER A 143 5.94 20.90 -8.44
N VAL A 144 5.13 19.99 -7.92
CA VAL A 144 5.59 18.71 -7.34
C VAL A 144 5.52 17.53 -8.32
N THR A 145 4.72 17.65 -9.39
CA THR A 145 4.29 16.52 -10.23
C THR A 145 5.43 15.90 -11.02
N SER A 146 6.26 16.72 -11.67
CA SER A 146 7.36 16.23 -12.52
C SER A 146 8.43 15.53 -11.68
N SER A 147 8.87 16.17 -10.60
CA SER A 147 9.87 15.61 -9.68
C SER A 147 9.37 14.31 -9.02
N ALA A 148 8.11 14.29 -8.57
CA ALA A 148 7.53 13.08 -7.99
C ALA A 148 7.40 11.95 -9.01
N SER A 149 7.02 12.26 -10.25
CA SER A 149 6.95 11.28 -11.33
C SER A 149 8.32 10.66 -11.60
N ALA A 150 9.37 11.48 -11.66
CA ALA A 150 10.74 11.00 -11.87
C ALA A 150 11.24 10.11 -10.72
N MET A 151 10.92 10.46 -9.48
CA MET A 151 11.22 9.65 -8.28
C MET A 151 10.51 8.29 -8.34
N LYS A 152 9.20 8.28 -8.63
CA LYS A 152 8.39 7.06 -8.77
C LYS A 152 8.88 6.16 -9.91
N GLN A 153 9.24 6.75 -11.06
CA GLN A 153 9.82 6.02 -12.21
C GLN A 153 11.19 5.42 -11.88
N SER A 154 11.93 6.03 -10.95
CA SER A 154 13.21 5.51 -10.43
C SER A 154 13.04 4.41 -9.37
N GLY A 155 11.82 3.89 -9.20
CA GLY A 155 11.52 2.82 -8.25
C GLY A 155 11.47 3.27 -6.78
N ILE A 156 11.38 4.58 -6.52
CA ILE A 156 11.29 5.11 -5.16
C ILE A 156 9.82 5.19 -4.77
N LYS A 157 9.45 4.44 -3.72
CA LYS A 157 8.14 4.52 -3.09
C LYS A 157 8.04 5.84 -2.33
N MET A 158 6.96 6.57 -2.53
CA MET A 158 6.73 7.89 -1.91
C MET A 158 5.51 7.84 -1.00
N MET A 159 5.70 8.28 0.24
CA MET A 159 4.64 8.47 1.24
C MET A 159 4.62 9.93 1.69
N CYS A 160 3.45 10.57 1.68
CA CYS A 160 3.28 11.97 2.07
C CYS A 160 2.53 12.06 3.40
N LEU A 161 3.12 12.76 4.36
CA LEU A 161 2.53 13.09 5.65
C LEU A 161 2.33 14.60 5.75
N GLY A 162 1.07 15.02 5.71
CA GLY A 162 0.67 16.40 5.93
C GLY A 162 0.43 16.69 7.40
N MET A 163 0.94 17.80 7.90
CA MET A 163 0.84 18.19 9.30
C MET A 163 0.14 19.54 9.40
N GLY A 164 -0.90 19.62 10.23
CA GLY A 164 -1.70 20.83 10.35
C GLY A 164 -2.74 20.98 9.24
N GLY A 165 -3.34 22.17 9.15
CA GLY A 165 -4.47 22.44 8.26
C GLY A 165 -4.12 23.04 6.90
N SER A 166 -2.86 23.39 6.65
CA SER A 166 -2.45 24.25 5.51
C SER A 166 -1.88 23.48 4.31
N VAL A 167 -1.89 22.15 4.36
CA VAL A 167 -1.36 21.31 3.28
C VAL A 167 -2.38 21.13 2.15
N ASP A 168 -1.87 21.05 0.93
CA ASP A 168 -2.68 20.81 -0.27
C ASP A 168 -2.75 19.30 -0.56
N LYS A 169 -3.94 18.71 -0.40
CA LYS A 169 -4.15 17.26 -0.54
C LYS A 169 -3.94 16.78 -1.97
N GLU A 170 -4.19 17.61 -2.98
CA GLU A 170 -3.97 17.26 -4.38
C GLU A 170 -2.48 17.17 -4.67
N GLN A 171 -1.68 18.13 -4.18
CA GLN A 171 -0.22 18.08 -4.28
C GLN A 171 0.35 16.84 -3.58
N MET A 172 -0.14 16.51 -2.38
CA MET A 172 0.29 15.31 -1.66
C MET A 172 -0.05 14.03 -2.42
N THR A 173 -1.26 13.94 -2.98
CA THR A 173 -1.70 12.77 -3.75
C THR A 173 -0.92 12.64 -5.05
N ALA A 174 -0.58 13.76 -5.71
CA ALA A 174 0.28 13.76 -6.89
C ALA A 174 1.71 13.27 -6.59
N MET A 175 2.22 13.56 -5.39
CA MET A 175 3.53 13.09 -4.93
C MET A 175 3.54 11.62 -4.52
N ALA A 176 2.54 11.20 -3.75
CA ALA A 176 2.47 9.85 -3.22
C ALA A 176 2.47 8.78 -4.33
N SER A 177 3.00 7.60 -4.02
CA SER A 177 2.96 6.45 -4.94
C SER A 177 1.57 5.80 -5.02
N SER A 178 0.72 6.04 -4.03
CA SER A 178 -0.69 5.63 -4.00
C SER A 178 -1.47 6.60 -3.12
N SER A 179 -2.78 6.70 -3.31
CA SER A 179 -3.65 7.56 -2.50
C SER A 179 -3.62 7.19 -1.01
N GLU A 180 -3.47 5.90 -0.65
CA GLU A 180 -3.33 5.49 0.75
C GLU A 180 -2.04 5.96 1.43
N TYR A 181 -1.04 6.36 0.63
CA TYR A 181 0.21 6.91 1.16
C TYR A 181 0.17 8.43 1.32
N SER A 182 -0.98 9.06 1.07
CA SER A 182 -1.24 10.48 1.35
C SER A 182 -2.07 10.58 2.64
N VAL A 183 -1.39 10.80 3.77
CA VAL A 183 -2.00 10.84 5.10
C VAL A 183 -1.78 12.19 5.76
N SER A 184 -2.69 12.62 6.62
CA SER A 184 -2.56 13.89 7.34
C SER A 184 -2.94 13.77 8.80
N VAL A 185 -2.27 14.57 9.64
CA VAL A 185 -2.63 14.79 11.04
C VAL A 185 -3.13 16.22 11.22
N ALA A 186 -4.17 16.39 12.03
CA ALA A 186 -4.82 17.70 12.22
C ALA A 186 -3.91 18.73 12.91
N SER A 187 -2.92 18.27 13.69
CA SER A 187 -1.96 19.10 14.40
C SER A 187 -0.60 18.39 14.53
N PHE A 188 0.46 19.15 14.80
CA PHE A 188 1.78 18.59 15.10
C PHE A 188 1.77 17.71 16.35
N SER A 189 0.98 18.05 17.37
CA SER A 189 0.86 17.25 18.61
C SER A 189 0.28 15.86 18.38
N ALA A 190 -0.57 15.69 17.36
CA ALA A 190 -1.16 14.40 16.99
C ALA A 190 -0.14 13.42 16.37
N LEU A 191 1.07 13.87 15.99
CA LEU A 191 2.12 13.00 15.48
C LEU A 191 2.49 11.89 16.47
N SER A 192 2.50 12.19 17.77
CA SER A 192 2.83 11.23 18.83
C SER A 192 1.92 9.99 18.79
N GLY A 193 0.60 10.19 18.79
CA GLY A 193 -0.39 9.11 18.69
C GLY A 193 -0.47 8.47 17.30
N PHE A 194 -0.01 9.16 16.26
CA PHE A 194 -0.02 8.66 14.88
C PHE A 194 1.21 7.79 14.53
N SER A 195 2.28 7.85 15.32
CA SER A 195 3.56 7.18 15.05
C SER A 195 3.43 5.68 14.75
N GLN A 196 2.72 4.92 15.58
CA GLN A 196 2.53 3.48 15.39
C GLN A 196 1.76 3.15 14.11
N GLN A 197 0.73 3.93 13.78
CA GLN A 197 -0.02 3.77 12.53
C GLN A 197 0.87 4.04 11.31
N PHE A 198 1.72 5.06 11.39
CA PHE A 198 2.64 5.38 10.30
C PHE A 198 3.76 4.35 10.13
N ILE A 199 4.32 3.82 11.22
CA ILE A 199 5.27 2.70 11.21
C ILE A 199 4.64 1.48 10.54
N SER A 200 3.38 1.16 10.90
CA SER A 200 2.62 0.11 10.24
C SER A 200 2.53 0.41 8.74
N LEU A 201 2.08 1.59 8.32
CA LEU A 201 1.93 1.92 6.90
C LEU A 201 3.24 1.80 6.10
N ILE A 202 4.37 2.21 6.69
CA ILE A 202 5.70 2.02 6.08
C ILE A 202 5.99 0.52 5.92
N SER A 203 5.71 -0.27 6.95
CA SER A 203 5.94 -1.72 7.00
C SER A 203 4.95 -2.52 6.13
N THR A 204 3.73 -2.03 5.98
CA THR A 204 2.55 -2.77 5.49
C THR A 204 1.98 -2.23 4.20
N GLY A 205 2.69 -1.40 3.43
CA GLY A 205 2.16 -0.91 2.16
C GLY A 205 1.75 -2.00 1.14
N ALA A 206 1.97 -3.27 1.49
CA ALA A 206 1.34 -4.46 0.97
C ALA A 206 -0.07 -4.69 1.58
N VAL A 207 -1.13 -4.64 0.78
CA VAL A 207 -2.46 -5.09 1.21
C VAL A 207 -2.84 -6.34 0.42
N GLU A 208 -3.36 -7.33 1.10
CA GLU A 208 -3.93 -8.54 0.50
C GLU A 208 -5.42 -8.57 0.79
N LEU A 209 -6.19 -8.15 -0.21
CA LEU A 209 -7.64 -8.08 -0.17
C LEU A 209 -8.21 -9.33 -0.84
N ALA A 210 -8.79 -10.22 -0.05
CA ALA A 210 -9.49 -11.39 -0.53
C ALA A 210 -11.00 -11.14 -0.58
N PHE A 211 -11.65 -11.68 -1.60
CA PHE A 211 -13.09 -11.83 -1.67
C PHE A 211 -13.43 -13.32 -1.55
N MET A 212 -14.35 -13.64 -0.65
CA MET A 212 -14.97 -14.96 -0.56
C MET A 212 -16.44 -14.78 -0.93
N LEU A 213 -16.81 -15.22 -2.13
CA LEU A 213 -18.12 -14.98 -2.70
C LEU A 213 -18.95 -16.27 -2.75
N ASP A 214 -20.13 -16.19 -2.15
CA ASP A 214 -21.17 -17.19 -2.29
C ASP A 214 -21.59 -17.29 -3.76
N ALA A 215 -21.38 -18.47 -4.33
CA ALA A 215 -21.77 -18.86 -5.67
C ALA A 215 -22.70 -20.07 -5.64
N SER A 216 -23.36 -20.32 -4.50
CA SER A 216 -24.36 -21.38 -4.30
C SER A 216 -25.68 -21.06 -5.00
N SER A 217 -26.65 -21.98 -4.93
CA SER A 217 -28.01 -21.77 -5.43
C SER A 217 -28.74 -20.61 -4.73
N SER A 218 -28.28 -20.19 -3.54
CA SER A 218 -28.89 -19.11 -2.75
C SER A 218 -28.78 -17.73 -3.43
N ILE A 219 -27.85 -17.57 -4.37
CA ILE A 219 -27.70 -16.32 -5.15
C ILE A 219 -28.97 -15.99 -5.97
N GLY A 220 -29.76 -17.00 -6.36
CA GLY A 220 -30.97 -16.77 -7.15
C GLY A 220 -30.72 -16.53 -8.64
N GLY A 221 -29.62 -17.10 -9.19
CA GLY A 221 -29.33 -17.14 -10.62
C GLY A 221 -28.25 -16.17 -11.12
N ASP A 222 -27.89 -16.32 -12.40
CA ASP A 222 -26.75 -15.64 -13.02
C ASP A 222 -26.84 -14.11 -12.96
N THR A 223 -28.04 -13.53 -13.08
CA THR A 223 -28.21 -12.07 -13.03
C THR A 223 -27.72 -11.48 -11.71
N ASN A 224 -28.07 -12.10 -10.58
CA ASN A 224 -27.62 -11.65 -9.27
C ASN A 224 -26.13 -11.91 -9.07
N PHE A 225 -25.63 -13.05 -9.55
CA PHE A 225 -24.20 -13.36 -9.51
C PHE A 225 -23.36 -12.30 -10.23
N GLN A 226 -23.81 -11.85 -11.41
CA GLN A 226 -23.15 -10.78 -12.15
C GLN A 226 -23.15 -9.44 -11.40
N LEU A 227 -24.18 -9.15 -10.58
CA LEU A 227 -24.18 -7.98 -9.71
C LEU A 227 -23.14 -8.11 -8.59
N CYS A 228 -22.97 -9.31 -8.01
CA CYS A 228 -21.89 -9.58 -7.04
C CYS A 228 -20.50 -9.37 -7.66
N LEU A 229 -20.27 -9.88 -8.86
CA LEU A 229 -18.99 -9.71 -9.56
C LEU A 229 -18.72 -8.23 -9.90
N LYS A 230 -19.74 -7.48 -10.32
CA LYS A 230 -19.64 -6.03 -10.50
C LYS A 230 -19.30 -5.30 -9.21
N PHE A 231 -19.87 -5.72 -8.09
CA PHE A 231 -19.55 -5.17 -6.78
C PHE A 231 -18.09 -5.43 -6.40
N VAL A 232 -17.62 -6.68 -6.52
CA VAL A 232 -16.20 -7.04 -6.29
C VAL A 232 -15.29 -6.14 -7.12
N LYS A 233 -15.62 -5.97 -8.41
CA LYS A 233 -14.91 -5.06 -9.32
C LYS A 233 -14.89 -3.62 -8.84
N ALA A 234 -16.04 -3.07 -8.45
CA ALA A 234 -16.14 -1.70 -7.97
C ALA A 234 -15.30 -1.46 -6.70
N VAL A 235 -15.24 -2.43 -5.79
CA VAL A 235 -14.44 -2.33 -4.57
C VAL A 235 -12.94 -2.29 -4.91
N TYR A 236 -12.40 -3.29 -5.62
CA TYR A 236 -10.96 -3.30 -5.86
C TYR A 236 -10.49 -2.22 -6.83
N SER A 237 -11.37 -1.70 -7.69
CA SER A 237 -11.05 -0.61 -8.62
C SER A 237 -10.72 0.71 -7.89
N SER A 238 -11.03 0.80 -6.60
CA SER A 238 -10.62 1.92 -5.75
C SER A 238 -9.14 1.89 -5.36
N PHE A 239 -8.42 0.81 -5.67
CA PHE A 239 -7.02 0.60 -5.27
C PHE A 239 -6.11 0.39 -6.47
N THR A 240 -4.84 0.78 -6.31
CA THR A 240 -3.80 0.52 -7.31
C THR A 240 -3.20 -0.88 -7.10
N ILE A 241 -3.64 -1.83 -7.92
CA ILE A 241 -3.17 -3.22 -7.89
C ILE A 241 -1.72 -3.28 -8.40
N SER A 242 -0.84 -3.93 -7.63
CA SER A 242 0.56 -4.13 -8.01
C SER A 242 1.21 -5.24 -7.20
N ALA A 243 2.36 -5.72 -7.67
CA ALA A 243 3.12 -6.75 -6.97
C ALA A 243 3.56 -6.30 -5.54
N THR A 244 3.72 -5.00 -5.28
CA THR A 244 4.20 -4.49 -3.99
C THR A 244 3.10 -3.81 -3.16
N GLY A 245 2.01 -3.37 -3.79
CA GLY A 245 0.86 -2.71 -3.16
C GLY A 245 -0.30 -3.66 -2.86
N TYR A 246 -1.49 -3.34 -3.38
CA TYR A 246 -2.68 -4.18 -3.29
C TYR A 246 -2.56 -5.41 -4.19
N ARG A 247 -2.83 -6.57 -3.62
CA ARG A 247 -2.98 -7.85 -4.30
C ARG A 247 -4.37 -8.38 -4.00
N ILE A 248 -5.03 -8.93 -5.01
CA ILE A 248 -6.41 -9.39 -4.90
C ILE A 248 -6.45 -10.92 -4.96
N GLY A 249 -7.19 -11.52 -4.03
CA GLY A 249 -7.50 -12.95 -4.03
C GLY A 249 -9.01 -13.17 -4.17
N MET A 250 -9.40 -14.28 -4.78
CA MET A 250 -10.81 -14.64 -4.95
C MET A 250 -11.05 -16.12 -4.66
N VAL A 251 -12.00 -16.38 -3.77
CA VAL A 251 -12.54 -17.71 -3.48
C VAL A 251 -14.03 -17.70 -3.82
N LEU A 252 -14.44 -18.69 -4.62
CA LEU A 252 -15.86 -18.98 -4.83
C LEU A 252 -16.23 -20.20 -4.00
N PHE A 253 -17.39 -20.17 -3.35
CA PHE A 253 -17.90 -21.31 -2.59
C PHE A 253 -19.38 -21.57 -2.88
N GLY A 254 -19.79 -22.82 -2.69
CA GLY A 254 -21.13 -23.35 -2.90
C GLY A 254 -21.12 -24.80 -2.46
N ALA A 255 -21.54 -25.73 -3.33
CA ALA A 255 -21.35 -27.17 -3.13
C ALA A 255 -19.86 -27.58 -2.94
N SER A 256 -18.94 -26.73 -3.41
CA SER A 256 -17.50 -26.85 -3.18
C SER A 256 -16.89 -25.46 -3.02
N ALA A 257 -15.70 -25.36 -2.43
CA ALA A 257 -14.94 -24.12 -2.30
C ALA A 257 -13.61 -24.22 -3.03
N SER A 258 -13.25 -23.18 -3.80
CA SER A 258 -11.97 -23.16 -4.53
C SER A 258 -11.40 -21.75 -4.68
N VAL A 259 -10.07 -21.66 -4.66
CA VAL A 259 -9.34 -20.44 -5.01
C VAL A 259 -9.42 -20.25 -6.53
N SER A 260 -10.14 -19.23 -6.97
CA SER A 260 -10.22 -18.87 -8.39
C SER A 260 -8.93 -18.18 -8.86
N PHE A 261 -8.37 -17.33 -8.00
CA PHE A 261 -7.03 -16.80 -8.14
C PHE A 261 -6.48 -16.35 -6.77
N ASP A 262 -5.18 -16.58 -6.56
CA ASP A 262 -4.46 -16.14 -5.37
C ASP A 262 -3.89 -14.72 -5.52
N PHE A 263 -3.31 -14.19 -4.44
CA PHE A 263 -2.74 -12.85 -4.38
C PHE A 263 -1.58 -12.61 -5.37
N SER A 264 -0.91 -13.66 -5.83
CA SER A 264 0.26 -13.56 -6.72
C SER A 264 -0.08 -13.65 -8.20
N LYS A 265 -1.25 -14.22 -8.53
CA LYS A 265 -1.61 -14.55 -9.92
C LYS A 265 -1.75 -13.34 -10.84
N TYR A 266 -2.28 -12.22 -10.34
CA TYR A 266 -2.52 -11.02 -11.15
C TYR A 266 -1.90 -9.77 -10.52
N THR A 267 -1.27 -8.95 -11.36
CA THR A 267 -0.65 -7.68 -10.96
C THR A 267 -1.28 -6.47 -11.63
N SER A 268 -2.39 -6.63 -12.36
CA SER A 268 -3.13 -5.54 -13.00
C SER A 268 -4.64 -5.72 -12.86
N ALA A 269 -5.37 -4.61 -12.76
CA ALA A 269 -6.83 -4.61 -12.70
C ALA A 269 -7.46 -5.21 -13.96
N SER A 270 -6.88 -4.96 -15.13
CA SER A 270 -7.39 -5.50 -16.41
C SER A 270 -7.34 -7.03 -16.48
N ALA A 271 -6.32 -7.66 -15.90
CA ALA A 271 -6.22 -9.11 -15.86
C ALA A 271 -7.24 -9.73 -14.88
N ILE A 272 -7.48 -9.06 -13.75
CA ILE A 272 -8.51 -9.46 -12.78
C ILE A 272 -9.91 -9.29 -13.38
N ASP A 273 -10.16 -8.20 -14.11
CA ASP A 273 -11.42 -7.96 -14.81
C ASP A 273 -11.77 -9.11 -15.78
N ALA A 274 -10.78 -9.55 -16.56
CA ALA A 274 -10.95 -10.67 -17.50
C ALA A 274 -11.23 -11.99 -16.77
N ALA A 275 -10.53 -12.26 -15.67
CA ALA A 275 -10.75 -13.45 -14.84
C ALA A 275 -12.16 -13.47 -14.24
N ILE A 276 -12.59 -12.36 -13.64
CA ILE A 276 -13.92 -12.19 -13.05
C ILE A 276 -15.02 -12.33 -14.11
N GLY A 277 -14.84 -11.75 -15.30
CA GLY A 277 -15.83 -11.85 -16.38
C GLY A 277 -16.10 -13.27 -16.87
N SER A 278 -15.22 -14.23 -16.56
CA SER A 278 -15.36 -15.65 -16.93
C SER A 278 -15.95 -16.53 -15.81
N MET A 279 -16.17 -15.98 -14.62
CA MET A 279 -16.64 -16.74 -13.47
C MET A 279 -18.10 -17.17 -13.62
N LYS A 280 -18.41 -18.34 -13.06
CA LYS A 280 -19.75 -18.94 -13.09
C LYS A 280 -20.18 -19.35 -11.69
N LEU A 281 -21.49 -19.51 -11.51
CA LEU A 281 -22.04 -20.10 -10.30
C LEU A 281 -21.48 -21.52 -10.07
N VAL A 282 -21.24 -21.83 -8.80
CA VAL A 282 -20.88 -23.18 -8.34
C VAL A 282 -22.16 -24.02 -8.15
N GLY A 283 -23.23 -23.39 -7.67
CA GLY A 283 -24.50 -24.04 -7.33
C GLY A 283 -24.43 -24.85 -6.04
N GLY A 284 -25.56 -25.50 -5.73
CA GLY A 284 -25.73 -26.35 -4.54
C GLY A 284 -25.84 -25.57 -3.24
N ASP A 285 -25.39 -26.17 -2.14
CA ASP A 285 -25.54 -25.63 -0.79
C ASP A 285 -24.59 -24.47 -0.51
N CYS A 286 -24.91 -23.65 0.49
CA CYS A 286 -24.04 -22.58 0.98
C CYS A 286 -23.12 -23.14 2.07
N ALA A 287 -21.91 -23.61 1.72
CA ALA A 287 -20.93 -24.16 2.67
C ALA A 287 -19.82 -23.14 2.99
N ALA A 288 -20.13 -22.10 3.77
CA ALA A 288 -19.18 -21.02 4.06
C ALA A 288 -18.06 -21.44 5.01
N GLY A 289 -18.27 -22.40 5.90
CA GLY A 289 -17.20 -22.96 6.74
C GLY A 289 -16.07 -23.55 5.89
N GLN A 290 -16.41 -24.32 4.86
CA GLN A 290 -15.45 -24.81 3.86
C GLN A 290 -14.77 -23.67 3.10
N GLY A 291 -15.52 -22.64 2.69
CA GLY A 291 -14.95 -21.46 2.03
C GLY A 291 -13.92 -20.73 2.89
N LEU A 292 -14.22 -20.51 4.18
CA LEU A 292 -13.29 -19.93 5.15
C LEU A 292 -12.05 -20.82 5.34
N GLY A 293 -12.24 -22.14 5.37
CA GLY A 293 -11.15 -23.12 5.41
C GLY A 293 -10.22 -22.98 4.21
N THR A 294 -10.76 -22.86 3.00
CA THR A 294 -9.98 -22.62 1.77
C THR A 294 -9.26 -21.27 1.81
N CYS A 295 -9.90 -20.21 2.30
CA CYS A 295 -9.25 -18.93 2.53
C CYS A 295 -8.05 -19.07 3.48
N GLN A 296 -8.20 -19.81 4.58
CA GLN A 296 -7.13 -19.99 5.55
C GLN A 296 -5.96 -20.81 5.00
N THR A 297 -6.22 -21.99 4.44
CA THR A 297 -5.19 -22.99 4.15
C THR A 297 -4.55 -22.82 2.78
N GLN A 298 -5.24 -22.19 1.82
CA GLN A 298 -4.75 -22.03 0.46
C GLN A 298 -4.45 -20.57 0.11
N LEU A 299 -5.32 -19.64 0.52
CA LEU A 299 -5.18 -18.23 0.11
C LEU A 299 -4.24 -17.45 1.05
N PHE A 300 -4.59 -17.33 2.33
CA PHE A 300 -3.81 -16.58 3.32
C PHE A 300 -2.56 -17.33 3.81
N ALA A 301 -2.45 -18.64 3.53
CA ALA A 301 -1.20 -19.38 3.75
C ALA A 301 -0.05 -18.87 2.86
N GLN A 302 -0.37 -18.26 1.71
CA GLN A 302 0.59 -17.68 0.77
C GLN A 302 0.77 -16.17 0.96
N SER A 303 0.23 -15.61 2.05
CA SER A 303 0.27 -14.18 2.30
C SER A 303 1.68 -13.66 2.52
N ARG A 304 1.93 -12.43 2.08
CA ARG A 304 3.15 -11.71 2.45
C ARG A 304 3.21 -11.53 3.97
N GLN A 305 4.42 -11.67 4.53
CA GLN A 305 4.63 -11.61 5.98
C GLN A 305 4.18 -10.28 6.60
N ASN A 306 4.37 -9.17 5.88
CA ASN A 306 4.04 -7.81 6.35
C ASN A 306 2.80 -7.23 5.64
N ALA A 307 1.95 -8.04 5.00
CA ALA A 307 0.74 -7.52 4.38
C ALA A 307 -0.39 -7.32 5.40
N ALA A 308 -1.14 -6.23 5.27
CA ALA A 308 -2.46 -6.15 5.88
C ALA A 308 -3.38 -7.17 5.17
N ARG A 309 -3.96 -8.09 5.94
CA ARG A 309 -4.80 -9.18 5.41
C ARG A 309 -6.27 -8.84 5.63
N VAL A 310 -7.02 -8.68 4.55
CA VAL A 310 -8.44 -8.34 4.59
C VAL A 310 -9.24 -9.38 3.83
N LEU A 311 -10.31 -9.86 4.42
CA LEU A 311 -11.26 -10.79 3.81
C LEU A 311 -12.65 -10.15 3.78
N LEU A 312 -13.22 -10.01 2.59
CA LEU A 312 -14.63 -9.66 2.41
C LEU A 312 -15.42 -10.94 2.10
N VAL A 313 -16.25 -11.36 3.06
CA VAL A 313 -17.16 -12.50 2.92
C VAL A 313 -18.51 -12.00 2.41
N MET A 314 -18.95 -12.48 1.26
CA MET A 314 -20.24 -12.15 0.65
C MET A 314 -21.14 -13.38 0.70
N MET A 315 -22.23 -13.31 1.47
CA MET A 315 -23.15 -14.42 1.73
C MET A 315 -24.53 -14.13 1.12
N ALA A 316 -25.06 -15.05 0.34
CA ALA A 316 -26.44 -14.99 -0.16
C ALA A 316 -27.38 -15.95 0.59
N GLY A 317 -26.84 -17.04 1.12
CA GLY A 317 -27.58 -18.05 1.88
C GLY A 317 -27.13 -18.19 3.34
N LYS A 318 -27.90 -18.96 4.09
CA LYS A 318 -27.50 -19.48 5.40
C LYS A 318 -26.48 -20.60 5.20
N SER A 319 -25.36 -20.54 5.93
CA SER A 319 -24.35 -21.59 5.87
C SER A 319 -24.87 -22.91 6.42
N THR A 320 -24.57 -24.01 5.73
CA THR A 320 -24.94 -25.38 6.14
C THR A 320 -23.93 -26.03 7.09
N ASP A 321 -22.76 -25.42 7.26
CA ASP A 321 -21.66 -25.84 8.13
C ASP A 321 -21.28 -24.74 9.16
N ASP A 322 -20.44 -25.10 10.13
CA ASP A 322 -19.97 -24.13 11.13
C ASP A 322 -18.99 -23.12 10.53
N VAL A 323 -19.25 -21.85 10.80
CA VAL A 323 -18.40 -20.73 10.40
C VAL A 323 -17.58 -20.17 11.57
N THR A 324 -17.99 -20.44 12.81
CA THR A 324 -17.51 -19.73 14.00
C THR A 324 -16.06 -20.08 14.31
N GLY A 325 -15.73 -21.38 14.37
CA GLY A 325 -14.39 -21.83 14.74
C GLY A 325 -13.33 -21.37 13.74
N ILE A 326 -13.62 -21.54 12.44
CA ILE A 326 -12.67 -21.20 11.37
C ILE A 326 -12.52 -19.68 11.18
N ALA A 327 -13.61 -18.89 11.31
CA ALA A 327 -13.51 -17.44 11.29
C ALA A 327 -12.72 -16.90 12.49
N GLY A 328 -12.90 -17.49 13.68
CA GLY A 328 -12.07 -17.19 14.86
C GLY A 328 -10.58 -17.44 14.59
N SER A 329 -10.26 -18.57 13.96
CA SER A 329 -8.88 -18.92 13.60
C SER A 329 -8.26 -17.93 12.60
N LEU A 330 -9.00 -17.51 11.56
CA LEU A 330 -8.58 -16.46 10.62
C LEU A 330 -8.36 -15.10 11.31
N LYS A 331 -9.27 -14.71 12.22
CA LYS A 331 -9.12 -13.47 13.00
C LYS A 331 -7.86 -13.50 13.86
N ASN A 332 -7.59 -14.63 14.51
CA ASN A 332 -6.41 -14.83 15.34
C ASN A 332 -5.10 -14.83 14.53
N SER A 333 -5.13 -15.18 13.24
CA SER A 333 -3.97 -15.07 12.33
C SER A 333 -3.79 -13.67 11.71
N GLY A 334 -4.55 -12.68 12.19
CA GLY A 334 -4.45 -11.28 11.79
C GLY A 334 -5.26 -10.92 10.55
N VAL A 335 -6.15 -11.79 10.07
CA VAL A 335 -7.07 -11.46 8.98
C VAL A 335 -8.23 -10.63 9.51
N LYS A 336 -8.47 -9.46 8.91
CA LYS A 336 -9.65 -8.66 9.19
C LYS A 336 -10.81 -9.09 8.30
N ILE A 337 -11.90 -9.53 8.91
CA ILE A 337 -13.07 -10.07 8.21
C ILE A 337 -14.20 -9.04 8.20
N PHE A 338 -14.65 -8.71 7.00
CA PHE A 338 -15.86 -7.96 6.73
C PHE A 338 -16.93 -8.89 6.15
N CYS A 339 -18.19 -8.65 6.46
CA CYS A 339 -19.28 -9.49 5.98
C CYS A 339 -20.36 -8.66 5.28
N LEU A 340 -20.83 -9.17 4.15
CA LEU A 340 -21.93 -8.62 3.38
C LEU A 340 -23.00 -9.70 3.17
N GLY A 341 -24.17 -9.50 3.80
CA GLY A 341 -25.36 -10.29 3.50
C GLY A 341 -26.06 -9.74 2.26
N MET A 342 -26.44 -10.61 1.33
CA MET A 342 -27.06 -10.25 0.05
C MET A 342 -28.39 -10.98 -0.12
N GLY A 343 -29.44 -10.26 -0.51
CA GLY A 343 -30.78 -10.83 -0.63
C GLY A 343 -31.44 -11.03 0.73
N SER A 344 -32.22 -12.11 0.87
CA SER A 344 -33.05 -12.37 2.07
C SER A 344 -32.79 -13.70 2.75
N SER A 345 -31.93 -14.56 2.18
CA SER A 345 -31.76 -15.95 2.64
C SER A 345 -30.56 -16.18 3.57
N PHE A 346 -29.76 -15.15 3.84
CA PHE A 346 -28.62 -15.24 4.75
C PHE A 346 -29.03 -15.20 6.23
N ASP A 347 -28.18 -15.74 7.11
CA ASP A 347 -28.35 -15.64 8.56
C ASP A 347 -27.42 -14.55 9.12
N LYS A 348 -28.00 -13.44 9.61
CA LYS A 348 -27.23 -12.33 10.17
C LYS A 348 -26.34 -12.76 11.33
N THR A 349 -26.75 -13.75 12.12
CA THR A 349 -25.97 -14.25 13.26
C THR A 349 -24.66 -14.88 12.78
N GLN A 350 -24.70 -15.60 11.65
CA GLN A 350 -23.49 -16.16 11.03
C GLN A 350 -22.57 -15.05 10.50
N LEU A 351 -23.12 -13.98 9.92
CA LEU A 351 -22.33 -12.82 9.50
C LEU A 351 -21.60 -12.17 10.68
N THR A 352 -22.32 -11.92 11.77
CA THR A 352 -21.76 -11.33 13.00
C THR A 352 -20.69 -12.24 13.63
N ALA A 353 -20.91 -13.57 13.65
CA ALA A 353 -19.93 -14.52 14.16
C ALA A 353 -18.61 -14.51 13.35
N MET A 354 -18.72 -14.37 12.02
CA MET A 354 -17.57 -14.30 11.12
C MET A 354 -16.82 -12.97 11.21
N ALA A 355 -17.55 -11.86 11.19
CA ALA A 355 -16.98 -10.51 11.13
C ALA A 355 -16.01 -10.23 12.30
N SER A 356 -15.04 -9.35 12.06
CA SER A 356 -14.11 -8.91 13.11
C SER A 356 -14.70 -7.85 14.05
N ALA A 357 -15.77 -7.18 13.65
CA ALA A 357 -16.53 -6.22 14.46
C ALA A 357 -17.97 -6.14 13.93
N ASP A 358 -18.92 -5.80 14.80
CA ASP A 358 -20.34 -5.66 14.40
C ASP A 358 -20.53 -4.56 13.34
N SER A 359 -19.73 -3.49 13.41
CA SER A 359 -19.73 -2.41 12.41
C SER A 359 -19.24 -2.85 11.02
N TYR A 360 -18.63 -4.03 10.91
CA TYR A 360 -18.12 -4.58 9.66
C TYR A 360 -19.12 -5.52 8.96
N VAL A 361 -20.33 -5.62 9.51
CA VAL A 361 -21.45 -6.33 8.89
C VAL A 361 -22.32 -5.32 8.12
N GLN A 362 -22.46 -5.53 6.82
CA GLN A 362 -23.38 -4.77 5.98
C GLN A 362 -24.41 -5.70 5.34
N ILE A 363 -25.56 -5.15 4.99
CA ILE A 363 -26.68 -5.90 4.40
C ILE A 363 -27.16 -5.16 3.17
N ALA A 364 -27.23 -5.89 2.05
CA ALA A 364 -27.94 -5.50 0.84
C ALA A 364 -29.17 -6.39 0.72
N ALA A 365 -30.34 -5.88 1.11
CA ALA A 365 -31.59 -6.64 1.03
C ALA A 365 -31.98 -6.95 -0.43
N ASP A 366 -31.49 -6.15 -1.37
CA ASP A 366 -31.61 -6.34 -2.81
C ASP A 366 -30.23 -6.17 -3.48
N TYR A 367 -29.93 -6.98 -4.50
CA TYR A 367 -28.64 -6.98 -5.19
C TYR A 367 -28.33 -5.65 -5.91
N SER A 368 -29.34 -4.85 -6.25
CA SER A 368 -29.16 -3.50 -6.79
C SER A 368 -28.49 -2.54 -5.80
N GLN A 369 -28.61 -2.79 -4.48
CA GLN A 369 -27.99 -1.97 -3.43
C GLN A 369 -26.47 -2.18 -3.33
N LEU A 370 -25.94 -3.24 -3.93
CA LEU A 370 -24.50 -3.50 -3.91
C LEU A 370 -23.69 -2.32 -4.48
N ALA A 371 -24.22 -1.67 -5.53
CA ALA A 371 -23.55 -0.54 -6.17
C ALA A 371 -23.21 0.59 -5.18
N SER A 372 -24.14 0.95 -4.28
CA SER A 372 -23.94 2.03 -3.32
C SER A 372 -23.02 1.64 -2.15
N LEU A 373 -22.92 0.35 -1.83
CA LEU A 373 -22.06 -0.15 -0.75
C LEU A 373 -20.58 -0.25 -1.15
N SER A 374 -20.27 -0.29 -2.44
CA SER A 374 -18.90 -0.49 -2.93
C SER A 374 -17.91 0.55 -2.40
N SER A 375 -18.28 1.83 -2.39
CA SER A 375 -17.46 2.93 -1.88
C SER A 375 -17.25 2.86 -0.37
N GLN A 376 -18.26 2.43 0.38
CA GLN A 376 -18.17 2.22 1.81
C GLN A 376 -17.19 1.09 2.14
N PHE A 377 -17.27 -0.04 1.44
CA PHE A 377 -16.31 -1.14 1.61
C PHE A 377 -14.89 -0.74 1.20
N ALA A 378 -14.72 -0.01 0.10
CA ALA A 378 -13.42 0.52 -0.29
C ALA A 378 -12.84 1.44 0.81
N SER A 379 -13.67 2.30 1.42
CA SER A 379 -13.26 3.14 2.54
C SER A 379 -12.82 2.31 3.76
N LEU A 380 -13.60 1.30 4.14
CA LEU A 380 -13.29 0.42 5.28
C LEU A 380 -12.00 -0.37 5.06
N VAL A 381 -11.79 -0.93 3.86
CA VAL A 381 -10.54 -1.62 3.50
C VAL A 381 -9.36 -0.65 3.57
N GLY A 382 -9.51 0.58 3.08
CA GLY A 382 -8.49 1.62 3.17
C GLY A 382 -8.16 2.02 4.61
N GLN A 383 -9.16 2.05 5.50
CA GLN A 383 -8.95 2.30 6.93
C GLN A 383 -8.13 1.19 7.59
N VAL A 384 -8.46 -0.08 7.31
CA VAL A 384 -7.70 -1.23 7.84
C VAL A 384 -6.26 -1.24 7.30
N ALA A 385 -6.08 -0.93 6.02
CA ALA A 385 -4.76 -0.77 5.42
C ALA A 385 -3.93 0.36 6.09
N ALA A 386 -4.62 1.39 6.60
CA ALA A 386 -4.03 2.48 7.37
C ALA A 386 -3.94 2.20 8.88
N GLY A 387 -4.29 0.99 9.35
CA GLY A 387 -4.26 0.60 10.76
C GLY A 387 -5.31 1.31 11.64
N LYS A 388 -6.46 1.66 11.06
CA LYS A 388 -7.60 2.32 11.74
C LYS A 388 -8.75 1.36 12.04
#